data_AF-A0A0F9K0J0-F1
#
_entry.id   AF-A0A0F9K0J0-F1
#
_cell.length_a   1.000
_cell.length_b   1.000
_cell.length_c   1.000
_cell.angle_alpha   90.00
_cell.angle_beta   90.00
_cell.angle_gamma   90.00
#
_symmetry.space_group_name_H-M   'P 1'
#
loop_
_entity.id
_entity.type
_entity.pdbx_description
1 polymer ?
#
loop_
_entity_poly.entity_id
_entity_poly.type
_entity_poly.pdbx_seq_one_letter_code
_entity_poly.pdbx_strand_id
1 'polypeptide(L)' 'MPSATVRRYDLQAEFKRRGLLQKAVAARIQVTDSHLSDVLNGRAKLTRRLARDISRATGIPLATILPNGQEAT' A
#
# COMPACT_ATOMS: atom_id res chain seq x y z
N MET A 1 2.13 -15.52 23.03
CA MET A 1 1.71 -14.17 22.57
C MET A 1 2.26 -13.95 21.17
N PRO A 2 1.46 -13.96 20.09
CA PRO A 2 1.99 -13.70 18.76
C PRO A 2 2.37 -12.22 18.65
N SER A 3 3.67 -12.00 18.45
CA SER A 3 4.30 -10.69 18.33
C SER A 3 3.81 -9.98 17.06
N ALA A 4 3.49 -8.69 17.19
CA ALA A 4 2.85 -7.80 16.21
C ALA A 4 3.66 -7.60 14.91
N THR A 5 3.76 -8.70 14.15
CA THR A 5 4.33 -8.78 12.82
C THR A 5 3.19 -8.66 11.81
N VAL A 6 2.39 -7.59 11.91
CA VAL A 6 1.47 -7.20 10.82
C VAL A 6 2.34 -6.54 9.74
N ARG A 7 3.29 -7.31 9.20
CA ARG A 7 4.45 -6.82 8.45
C ARG A 7 4.12 -6.80 6.96
N ARG A 8 3.83 -5.60 6.40
CA ARG A 8 3.96 -5.23 4.96
C ARG A 8 3.28 -6.09 3.87
N TYR A 9 2.78 -7.29 4.19
CA TYR A 9 2.22 -8.27 3.26
C TYR A 9 0.70 -8.14 3.05
N ASP A 10 0.01 -7.36 3.87
CA ASP A 10 -1.45 -7.25 3.78
C ASP A 10 -1.93 -6.48 2.56
N LEU A 11 -1.18 -5.47 2.08
CA LEU A 11 -1.65 -4.59 1.01
C LEU A 11 -1.69 -5.31 -0.34
N GLN A 12 -0.65 -6.10 -0.63
CA GLN A 12 -0.60 -6.92 -1.84
C GLN A 12 -1.59 -8.09 -1.76
N ALA A 13 -1.82 -8.65 -0.57
CA ALA A 13 -2.84 -9.65 -0.33
C ALA A 13 -4.25 -9.07 -0.49
N GLU A 14 -4.51 -7.85 -0.03
CA GLU A 14 -5.78 -7.14 -0.21
C GLU A 14 -6.05 -6.82 -1.68
N PHE A 15 -5.03 -6.41 -2.43
CA PHE A 15 -5.19 -6.22 -3.88
C PHE A 15 -5.63 -7.53 -4.55
N LYS A 16 -4.99 -8.65 -4.21
CA LYS A 16 -5.39 -9.97 -4.73
C LYS A 16 -6.81 -10.37 -4.29
N ARG A 17 -7.15 -10.20 -3.01
CA ARG A 17 -8.49 -10.51 -2.47
C ARG A 17 -9.59 -9.71 -3.16
N ARG A 18 -9.32 -8.45 -3.49
CA ARG A 18 -10.27 -7.56 -4.19
C ARG A 18 -10.24 -7.70 -5.72
N GLY A 19 -9.39 -8.58 -6.26
CA GLY A 19 -9.20 -8.70 -7.72
C GLY A 19 -8.59 -7.45 -8.37
N LEU A 20 -7.92 -6.59 -7.59
CA LEU A 20 -7.29 -5.38 -8.08
C LEU A 20 -5.89 -5.68 -8.62
N LEU A 21 -5.67 -5.33 -9.88
CA LEU A 21 -4.34 -5.42 -10.48
C LEU A 21 -3.47 -4.25 -10.01
N GLN A 22 -2.27 -4.55 -9.49
CA GLN A 22 -1.29 -3.54 -9.11
C GLN A 22 -1.03 -2.53 -10.24
N LYS A 23 -0.94 -3.00 -11.49
CA LYS A 23 -0.77 -2.14 -12.67
C LYS A 23 -1.94 -1.17 -12.88
N ALA A 24 -3.17 -1.62 -12.63
CA ALA A 24 -4.36 -0.77 -12.73
C ALA A 24 -4.39 0.27 -11.60
N VAL A 25 -4.00 -0.11 -10.39
CA VAL A 25 -3.89 0.82 -9.25
C VAL A 25 -2.81 1.86 -9.52
N ALA A 26 -1.62 1.44 -9.98
CA ALA A 26 -0.51 2.32 -10.33
C ALA A 26 -0.91 3.36 -11.39
N ALA A 27 -1.57 2.90 -12.46
CA ALA A 27 -2.09 3.79 -13.50
C ALA A 27 -3.12 4.79 -12.95
N ARG A 28 -3.98 4.36 -12.02
CA ARG A 28 -5.05 5.19 -11.44
C ARG A 28 -4.53 6.26 -10.47
N ILE A 29 -3.41 6.01 -9.81
CA ILE A 29 -2.73 6.99 -8.93
C ILE A 29 -1.56 7.70 -9.61
N GLN A 30 -1.39 7.51 -10.94
CA GLN A 30 -0.34 8.13 -11.75
C GLN A 30 1.09 7.88 -11.24
N VAL A 31 1.37 6.66 -10.80
CA VAL A 31 2.74 6.21 -10.47
C VAL A 31 3.15 5.05 -11.36
N THR A 32 4.45 4.83 -11.49
CA THR A 32 4.95 3.66 -12.19
C THR A 32 4.66 2.38 -11.40
N ASP A 33 4.44 1.28 -12.12
CA ASP A 33 4.27 -0.05 -11.53
C ASP A 33 5.49 -0.45 -10.68
N SER A 34 6.69 -0.09 -11.14
CA SER A 34 7.95 -0.31 -10.44
C SER A 34 8.01 0.48 -9.14
N HIS A 35 7.63 1.77 -9.15
CA HIS A 35 7.59 2.57 -7.93
C HIS A 35 6.56 2.03 -6.93
N LEU A 36 5.36 1.66 -7.39
CA LEU A 36 4.36 1.03 -6.52
C LEU A 36 4.88 -0.30 -5.95
N SER A 37 5.58 -1.09 -6.75
CA SER A 37 6.22 -2.33 -6.30
C SER A 37 7.28 -2.06 -5.23
N ASP A 38 8.14 -1.06 -5.42
CA ASP A 38 9.14 -0.68 -4.44
C ASP A 38 8.51 -0.20 -3.13
N VAL A 39 7.41 0.56 -3.21
CA VAL A 39 6.67 1.00 -2.02
C VAL A 39 6.03 -0.18 -1.29
N LEU A 40 5.40 -1.11 -2.01
CA LEU A 40 4.78 -2.30 -1.43
C LEU A 40 5.82 -3.25 -0.79
N ASN A 41 6.98 -3.39 -1.42
CA ASN A 41 8.10 -4.17 -0.89
C ASN A 41 8.89 -3.42 0.20
N GLY A 42 8.54 -2.16 0.50
CA GLY A 42 9.22 -1.32 1.48
C GLY A 42 10.63 -0.88 1.09
N ARG A 43 10.95 -0.94 -0.21
CA ARG A 43 12.18 -0.41 -0.82
C ARG A 43 12.09 1.11 -1.09
N ALA A 44 10.87 1.64 -1.23
CA ALA A 44 10.60 3.06 -1.36
C ALA A 44 9.72 3.58 -0.22
N LYS A 45 9.86 4.87 0.10
CA LYS A 45 9.10 5.53 1.18
C LYS A 45 7.63 5.66 0.80
N LEU A 46 6.76 5.06 1.60
CA LEU A 46 5.31 5.26 1.50
C LEU A 46 4.96 6.64 2.07
N THR A 47 4.66 7.61 1.20
CA THR A 47 4.23 8.94 1.65
C THR A 47 2.75 8.94 2.03
N ARG A 48 2.36 9.84 2.94
CA ARG A 48 0.95 10.01 3.34
C ARG A 48 0.05 10.39 2.16
N ARG A 49 0.60 11.12 1.18
CA ARG A 49 -0.07 11.45 -0.08
C ARG A 49 -0.34 10.18 -0.90
N LEU A 50 0.71 9.38 -1.15
CA LEU A 50 0.58 8.13 -1.90
C LEU A 50 -0.38 7.15 -1.22
N ALA A 51 -0.32 7.02 0.10
CA ALA A 51 -1.24 6.19 0.86
C ALA A 51 -2.71 6.64 0.72
N ARG A 52 -2.95 7.96 0.69
CA ARG A 52 -4.30 8.52 0.48
C ARG A 52 -4.78 8.26 -0.95
N ASP A 53 -3.89 8.37 -1.92
CA ASP A 53 -4.21 8.10 -3.33
C ASP A 53 -4.53 6.62 -3.54
N ILE A 54 -3.74 5.71 -2.95
CA ILE A 54 -4.02 4.27 -2.95
C ILE A 54 -5.37 3.99 -2.28
N SER A 55 -5.63 4.60 -1.13
CA SER A 55 -6.90 4.44 -0.41
C SER A 55 -8.10 4.85 -1.27
N ARG A 56 -8.00 5.99 -1.96
CA ARG A 56 -9.05 6.47 -2.89
C ARG A 56 -9.20 5.59 -4.12
N ALA A 57 -8.10 5.10 -4.68
CA ALA A 57 -8.12 4.27 -5.88
C ALA A 57 -8.65 2.86 -5.63
N THR A 58 -8.46 2.31 -4.42
CA THR A 58 -8.73 0.91 -4.09
C THR A 58 -9.88 0.71 -3.11
N GLY A 59 -10.32 1.79 -2.44
CA GLY A 59 -11.30 1.72 -1.36
C GLY A 59 -10.75 1.02 -0.11
N ILE A 60 -9.43 0.83 0.01
CA ILE A 60 -8.80 0.26 1.20
C ILE A 60 -8.64 1.38 2.24
N PRO A 61 -9.02 1.17 3.51
CA PRO A 61 -8.84 2.17 4.56
C PRO A 61 -7.38 2.59 4.71
N LEU A 62 -7.15 3.88 4.93
CA LEU A 62 -5.81 4.43 5.21
C LEU A 62 -5.14 3.73 6.40
N ALA A 63 -5.90 3.31 7.41
CA ALA A 63 -5.38 2.57 8.57
C ALA A 63 -4.81 1.18 8.22
N THR A 64 -5.29 0.57 7.13
CA THR A 64 -4.78 -0.70 6.60
C THR A 64 -3.52 -0.47 5.75
N ILE A 65 -3.42 0.67 5.08
CA ILE A 65 -2.28 1.05 4.22
C ILE A 65 -1.10 1.59 5.04
N LEU A 66 -1.41 2.41 6.05
CA LEU A 66 -0.50 3.01 7.02
C LEU A 66 -0.92 2.52 8.41
N PRO A 67 -0.55 1.28 8.80
CA PRO A 67 -0.75 0.85 10.18
C PRO A 67 0.06 1.78 11.10
N ASN A 68 -0.62 2.37 12.10
CA ASN A 68 -0.06 3.31 13.07
C ASN A 68 1.31 2.83 13.58
N GLY A 69 2.39 3.50 13.19
CA GLY A 69 3.77 3.12 13.54
C GLY A 69 4.79 3.25 12.40
N GLN A 70 4.35 3.44 11.16
CA GLN A 70 5.22 3.83 10.05
C GLN A 70 5.03 5.34 9.76
N GLU A 71 5.33 6.20 10.74
CA GLU A 71 5.47 7.62 10.44
C GLU A 71 6.72 7.83 9.60
N ALA A 72 6.51 8.52 8.49
CA ALA A 72 7.49 8.87 7.49
C ALA A 72 8.41 9.98 8.01
N THR A 73 9.35 9.68 8.92
CA THR A 73 10.48 10.57 9.25
C THR A 73 11.28 10.87 8.00
#